data_AF-A0A530QJA3-F1
#
_entry.id   AF-A0A530QJA3-F1
#
_cell.length_a   1.000
_cell.length_b   1.000
_cell.length_c   1.000
_cell.angle_alpha   90.00
_cell.angle_beta   90.00
_cell.angle_gamma   90.00
#
_symmetry.space_group_name_H-M   'P 1'
#
loop_
_entity.id
_entity.type
_entity.pdbx_description
1 polymer ?
#
loop_
_entity_poly.entity_id
_entity_poly.type
_entity_poly.pdbx_seq_one_letter_code
_entity_poly.pdbx_strand_id
1 'polypeptide(L)' 'MLSHDRVWAAIDALAERYSLSASGLAKRAGLDSTAFNKSKRLSSDGRPR' A
#
# COMPACT_ATOMS: atom_id res chain seq x y z
N MET A 1 -7.23 0.27 -18.16
CA MET A 1 -7.26 -0.75 -17.08
C MET A 1 -6.39 -0.26 -15.94
N LEU A 2 -6.99 0.07 -14.79
CA LEU A 2 -6.24 0.48 -13.60
C LEU A 2 -5.66 -0.77 -12.95
N SER A 3 -4.48 -1.20 -13.42
CA SER A 3 -3.77 -2.32 -12.82
C SER A 3 -3.41 -1.97 -11.38
N HIS A 4 -3.67 -2.91 -10.47
CA HIS A 4 -3.44 -2.77 -9.03
C HIS A 4 -2.01 -2.28 -8.70
N ASP A 5 -1.03 -2.63 -9.54
CA ASP A 5 0.33 -2.10 -9.54
C ASP A 5 0.45 -0.57 -9.52
N ARG A 6 -0.39 0.15 -10.28
CA ARG A 6 -0.36 1.62 -10.34
C ARG A 6 -0.79 2.25 -9.02
N VAL A 7 -1.74 1.64 -8.31
CA VAL A 7 -2.19 2.09 -7.00
C VAL A 7 -1.06 1.92 -5.98
N TRP A 8 -0.37 0.78 -6.02
CA TRP A 8 0.78 0.52 -5.16
C TRP A 8 1.96 1.43 -5.45
N ALA A 9 2.27 1.68 -6.72
CA ALA A 9 3.29 2.63 -7.12
C ALA A 9 2.97 4.07 -6.65
N ALA A 10 1.70 4.47 -6.68
CA ALA A 10 1.28 5.77 -6.17
C ALA A 10 1.41 5.87 -4.63
N ILE A 11 1.09 4.79 -3.91
CA ILE A 11 1.26 4.71 -2.45
C ILE A 11 2.75 4.76 -2.07
N ASP A 12 3.61 4.05 -2.81
CA ASP A 12 5.05 4.06 -2.56
C ASP A 12 5.65 5.45 -2.85
N ALA A 13 5.27 6.09 -3.96
CA ALA A 13 5.67 7.47 -4.25
C ALA A 13 5.18 8.48 -3.20
N LEU A 14 3.98 8.25 -2.64
CA LEU A 14 3.46 9.07 -1.54
C LEU A 14 4.27 8.86 -0.27
N ALA A 15 4.62 7.62 0.05
CA ALA A 15 5.46 7.29 1.19
C ALA A 15 6.85 7.94 1.08
N GLU A 16 7.50 7.86 -0.09
CA GLU A 16 8.78 8.53 -0.36
C GLU A 16 8.69 10.04 -0.22
N ARG A 17 7.62 10.67 -0.72
CA ARG A 17 7.42 12.11 -0.61
C ARG A 17 7.32 12.60 0.83
N TYR A 18 6.80 11.78 1.73
CA TYR A 18 6.71 12.08 3.16
C TYR A 18 7.91 11.57 3.96
N SER A 19 8.94 10.99 3.33
CA SER A 19 10.05 10.29 3.98
C SER A 19 9.58 9.23 4.99
N LEU A 20 8.48 8.54 4.65
CA LEU A 20 7.88 7.48 5.46
C LEU A 20 8.02 6.13 4.76
N SER A 21 8.14 5.06 5.54
CA SER A 21 7.96 3.71 5.01
C SER A 21 6.47 3.44 4.74
N ALA A 22 6.15 2.46 3.89
CA ALA A 22 4.77 2.03 3.65
C ALA A 22 4.01 1.79 4.98
N SER A 23 4.65 1.16 5.97
CA SER A 23 4.06 0.97 7.30
C SER A 23 3.88 2.26 8.09
N GLY A 24 4.79 3.22 7.96
CA GLY A 24 4.68 4.56 8.56
C GLY A 24 3.58 5.40 7.93
N LEU A 25 3.41 5.31 6.60
CA LEU A 25 2.30 5.91 5.88
C LEU A 25 0.97 5.28 6.32
N ALA A 26 0.91 3.95 6.48
CA ALA A 26 -0.29 3.26 6.95
C ALA A 26 -0.69 3.72 8.35
N LYS A 27 0.25 3.72 9.31
CA LYS A 27 0.01 4.24 10.66
C LYS A 27 -0.47 5.68 10.65
N ARG A 28 0.13 6.53 9.80
CA ARG A 28 -0.24 7.95 9.67
C ARG A 28 -1.60 8.15 9.03
N ALA A 29 -2.03 7.22 8.16
CA ALA A 29 -3.37 7.19 7.58
C ALA A 29 -4.43 6.58 8.52
N GLY A 30 -4.06 6.20 9.76
CA GLY A 30 -4.95 5.51 10.69
C GLY A 30 -5.26 4.05 10.29
N LEU A 31 -4.48 3.50 9.37
CA LEU A 31 -4.55 2.12 8.92
C LEU A 31 -3.59 1.24 9.71
N ASP A 32 -3.86 -0.07 9.69
CA ASP A 32 -2.93 -1.04 10.25
C ASP A 32 -1.58 -0.99 9.51
N SER A 33 -0.48 -1.11 10.25
CA SER A 33 0.88 -1.01 9.70
C SER A 33 1.24 -2.05 8.63
N THR A 34 0.42 -3.11 8.51
CA THR A 34 0.53 -4.16 7.49
C THR A 34 -0.36 -3.90 6.26
N ALA A 35 -1.22 -2.88 6.29
CA ALA A 35 -2.17 -2.58 5.21
C ALA A 35 -1.47 -2.30 3.87
N PHE A 36 -0.28 -1.69 3.92
CA PHE A 36 0.53 -1.42 2.73
C PHE A 36 1.67 -2.42 2.53
N ASN A 37 1.69 -3.56 3.23
CA ASN A 37 2.76 -4.55 3.11
C ASN A 37 2.58 -5.44 1.86
N LYS A 38 3.66 -5.71 1.12
CA LYS A 38 3.65 -6.39 -0.20
C LYS A 38 2.92 -7.74 -0.21
N SER A 39 2.95 -8.46 0.91
CA SER A 39 2.25 -9.73 1.14
C SER A 39 0.73 -9.60 1.33
N LYS A 40 0.20 -8.40 1.60
CA LYS A 40 -1.23 -8.05 1.57
C LYS A 40 -1.63 -7.40 0.24
N ARG A 41 -0.67 -6.83 -0.51
CA ARG A 41 -0.87 -6.22 -1.84
C ARG A 41 -1.26 -7.24 -2.92
N LEU A 42 -0.81 -8.48 -2.74
CA LEU A 42 -1.22 -9.64 -3.51
C LEU A 42 -2.15 -10.47 -2.64
N SER A 43 -3.45 -10.35 -2.85
CA SER A 43 -4.37 -11.37 -2.36
C SER A 43 -4.02 -12.66 -3.11
N SER A 44 -3.61 -13.71 -2.38
CA SER A 44 -3.38 -15.04 -2.96
C SER A 44 -4.65 -15.69 -3.55
N ASP A 45 -5.79 -15.00 -3.50
CA ASP A 45 -7.13 -15.58 -3.75
C ASP A 45 -7.97 -14.81 -4.80
N GLY A 46 -7.41 -13.81 -5.49
CA GLY A 46 -8.10 -13.19 -6.63
C GLY A 46 -9.46 -12.51 -6.32
N ARG A 47 -9.75 -12.19 -5.04
CA ARG A 47 -10.97 -11.47 -4.66
C ARG A 47 -10.66 -10.10 -4.04
N PRO A 48 -11.33 -9.03 -4.51
CA PRO A 48 -11.16 -7.70 -3.94
C PRO A 48 -11.80 -7.67 -2.54
N ARG A 49 -11.05 -7.16 -1.57
CA ARG A 49 -11.59 -6.56 -0.36
C ARG A 49 -11.31 -5.08 -0.41
#